data_AF-A0A1V4PNL2-F1
#
_entry.id   AF-A0A1V4PNL2-F1
#
_cell.length_a   1.000
_cell.length_b   1.000
_cell.length_c   1.000
_cell.angle_alpha   90.00
_cell.angle_beta   90.00
_cell.angle_gamma   90.00
#
_symmetry.space_group_name_H-M   'P 1'
#
loop_
_entity.id
_entity.type
_entity.pdbx_description
1 polymer ?
#
loop_
_entity_poly.entity_id
_entity_poly.type
_entity_poly.pdbx_seq_one_letter_code
_entity_poly.pdbx_strand_id
1 'polypeptide(L)' 'MNDTSPALPASRVDPRAIAAAAATPAWLAAMTMLALVAYYFVGIDQGAVSVFGSDTHIHEFLHDARHLLGFPCH' A
#
# COMPACT_ATOMS: atom_id res chain seq x y z
N MET A 1 51.46 -32.51 -11.59
CA MET A 1 50.79 -31.21 -11.75
C MET A 1 49.75 -31.11 -10.65
N ASN A 2 49.81 -30.05 -9.83
CA ASN A 2 48.96 -29.87 -8.66
C ASN A 2 47.94 -28.77 -8.96
N ASP A 3 46.76 -29.16 -9.44
CA ASP A 3 45.73 -28.22 -9.88
C ASP A 3 44.87 -27.78 -8.69
N THR A 4 45.38 -26.82 -7.90
CA THR A 4 44.53 -26.09 -6.96
C THR A 4 43.83 -24.96 -7.69
N SER A 5 42.63 -25.21 -8.21
CA SER A 5 41.73 -24.15 -8.64
C SER A 5 41.32 -23.31 -7.42
N PRO A 6 41.40 -21.97 -7.49
CA PRO A 6 40.92 -21.12 -6.40
C PRO A 6 39.38 -21.22 -6.35
N ALA A 7 38.85 -21.79 -5.27
CA ALA A 7 37.42 -21.74 -5.00
C ALA A 7 37.01 -20.28 -4.83
N LEU A 8 36.23 -19.73 -5.76
CA LEU A 8 35.64 -18.40 -5.58
C LEU A 8 34.78 -18.41 -4.31
N PRO A 9 34.83 -17.35 -3.49
CA PRO A 9 34.02 -17.29 -2.28
C PRO A 9 32.54 -17.36 -2.66
N ALA A 10 31.86 -18.42 -2.20
CA ALA A 10 30.42 -18.53 -2.34
C ALA A 10 29.76 -17.34 -1.63
N SER A 11 28.96 -16.57 -2.37
CA SER A 11 28.21 -15.44 -1.82
C SER A 11 27.25 -15.96 -0.75
N ARG A 12 27.53 -15.60 0.51
CA ARG A 12 26.71 -16.03 1.64
C ARG A 12 25.54 -15.07 1.75
N VAL A 13 24.33 -15.56 1.47
CA VAL A 13 23.08 -14.82 1.67
C VAL A 13 22.93 -14.53 3.17
N ASP A 14 22.98 -13.25 3.55
CA ASP A 14 22.66 -12.82 4.92
C ASP A 14 21.20 -12.35 4.97
N PRO A 15 20.28 -13.12 5.59
CA PRO A 15 18.88 -12.75 5.70
C PRO A 15 18.66 -11.43 6.43
N ARG A 16 19.54 -11.06 7.37
CA ARG A 16 19.42 -9.82 8.14
C ARG A 16 19.75 -8.61 7.27
N ALA A 17 20.78 -8.71 6.44
CA ALA A 17 21.13 -7.67 5.48
C ALA A 17 20.00 -7.45 4.46
N ILE A 18 19.36 -8.53 3.99
CA ILE A 18 18.20 -8.46 3.09
C ILE A 18 17.01 -7.80 3.76
N ALA A 19 16.68 -8.20 4.99
CA ALA A 19 15.58 -7.62 5.75
C ALA A 19 15.78 -6.12 6.01
N ALA A 20 17.01 -5.70 6.35
CA ALA A 20 17.36 -4.30 6.53
C ALA A 20 17.21 -3.50 5.23
N ALA A 21 17.67 -4.04 4.10
CA ALA A 21 17.53 -3.41 2.80
C ALA A 21 16.07 -3.31 2.34
N ALA A 22 15.23 -4.28 2.71
CA ALA A 22 13.81 -4.32 2.34
C ALA A 22 12.90 -3.48 3.26
N ALA A 23 13.37 -3.06 4.44
CA ALA A 23 12.54 -2.37 5.42
C ALA A 23 11.91 -1.07 4.88
N THR A 24 12.74 -0.19 4.31
CA THR A 24 12.28 1.08 3.72
C THR A 24 11.32 0.88 2.55
N PRO A 25 11.66 0.09 1.50
CA PRO A 25 10.73 -0.11 0.38
C PRO A 25 9.44 -0.83 0.82
N ALA A 26 9.49 -1.72 1.81
CA ALA A 26 8.29 -2.34 2.37
C ALA A 26 7.38 -1.31 3.06
N TRP A 27 7.95 -0.40 3.86
CA TRP A 27 7.19 0.71 4.45
C TRP A 27 6.57 1.62 3.41
N LEU A 28 7.33 1.98 2.38
CA LEU A 28 6.81 2.80 1.28
C LEU A 28 5.67 2.10 0.57
N ALA A 29 5.83 0.81 0.22
CA ALA A 29 4.77 0.03 -0.41
C ALA A 29 3.52 -0.06 0.46
N ALA A 30 3.68 -0.29 1.77
CA ALA A 30 2.56 -0.33 2.72
C ALA A 30 1.82 1.02 2.79
N MET A 31 2.56 2.13 2.87
CA MET A 31 1.96 3.47 2.91
C MET A 31 1.30 3.86 1.59
N THR A 32 1.91 3.51 0.46
CA THR A 32 1.30 3.71 -0.86
C THR A 32 0.02 2.89 -0.99
N MET A 33 0.01 1.63 -0.57
CA MET A 33 -1.19 0.80 -0.57
C MET A 33 -2.29 1.43 0.31
N LEU A 34 -1.94 1.87 1.52
CA LEU A 34 -2.88 2.52 2.43
C LEU A 34 -3.46 3.82 1.82
N ALA A 35 -2.62 4.63 1.18
CA ALA A 35 -3.06 5.84 0.49
C ALA A 35 -4.02 5.54 -0.67
N LEU A 36 -3.76 4.48 -1.44
CA LEU A 36 -4.65 4.04 -2.52
C LEU A 36 -6.01 3.56 -1.98
N VAL A 37 -6.03 2.84 -0.86
CA VAL A 37 -7.26 2.43 -0.18
C VAL A 37 -8.05 3.65 0.30
N ALA A 38 -7.37 4.62 0.93
CA ALA A 38 -8.01 5.86 1.34
C ALA A 38 -8.58 6.64 0.14
N TYR A 39 -7.81 6.75 -0.94
CA TYR A 39 -8.25 7.43 -2.18
C TYR A 39 -9.46 6.74 -2.80
N TYR A 40 -9.51 5.40 -2.80
CA TYR A 40 -10.66 4.63 -3.26
C TYR A 40 -11.94 4.99 -2.48
N PHE A 41 -11.89 4.97 -1.15
CA PHE A 41 -13.06 5.29 -0.33
C PHE A 41 -13.47 6.76 -0.40
N VAL A 42 -12.51 7.69 -0.48
CA VAL A 42 -12.80 9.14 -0.54
C VAL A 42 -13.33 9.55 -1.93
N GLY A 43 -12.84 8.94 -3.01
CA GLY A 43 -13.09 9.41 -4.38
C GLY A 43 -13.91 8.47 -5.27
N ILE A 44 -13.65 7.16 -5.23
CA ILE A 44 -14.22 6.20 -6.19
C ILE A 44 -15.58 5.66 -5.70
N ASP A 45 -15.72 5.41 -4.41
CA ASP A 45 -16.97 4.93 -3.80
C ASP A 45 -18.07 6.02 -3.73
N GLN A 46 -17.83 7.20 -4.32
CA GLN A 46 -18.79 8.32 -4.38
C GLN A 46 -19.92 8.14 -5.41
N GLY A 47 -20.30 6.90 -5.73
CA GLY A 47 -21.44 6.58 -6.60
C GLY A 47 -21.13 6.26 -8.08
N ALA A 48 -19.85 6.24 -8.50
CA ALA A 48 -19.47 5.85 -9.87
C ALA A 48 -19.18 4.34 -10.02
N VAL A 49 -18.43 3.75 -9.08
CA VAL A 49 -18.13 2.30 -9.02
C VAL A 49 -17.87 1.90 -7.57
N SER A 50 -18.72 1.03 -7.00
CA SER A 50 -18.44 0.38 -5.71
C SER A 50 -18.12 -1.09 -5.94
N VAL A 51 -16.98 -1.53 -5.36
CA VAL A 51 -16.54 -2.93 -5.38
C VAL A 51 -17.37 -3.76 -4.39
N PHE A 52 -17.98 -3.11 -3.40
CA PHE A 52 -18.80 -3.74 -2.36
C PHE A 52 -20.30 -3.79 -2.70
N GLY A 53 -20.70 -3.39 -3.90
CA GLY A 53 -22.06 -3.51 -4.40
C GLY A 53 -22.84 -2.18 -4.41
N SER A 54 -24.16 -2.23 -4.50
CA SER A 54 -25.01 -1.04 -4.56
C SER A 54 -25.15 -0.29 -3.23
N ASP A 55 -24.44 -0.73 -2.19
CA ASP A 55 -24.64 -0.31 -0.81
C ASP A 55 -23.49 0.58 -0.35
N THR A 56 -23.72 1.89 -0.40
CA THR A 56 -22.67 2.92 -0.25
C THR A 56 -22.66 3.49 1.16
N HIS A 57 -22.64 2.65 2.20
CA HIS A 57 -22.57 3.11 3.61
C HIS A 57 -21.41 4.09 3.88
N ILE A 58 -20.28 3.86 3.19
CA ILE A 58 -19.09 4.71 3.31
C ILE A 58 -19.33 6.07 2.62
N HIS A 59 -20.01 6.07 1.47
CA HIS A 59 -20.47 7.29 0.81
C HIS A 59 -21.36 8.13 1.72
N GLU A 60 -22.37 7.54 2.36
CA GLU A 60 -23.28 8.26 3.26
C GLU A 60 -22.53 8.80 4.50
N PHE A 61 -21.64 8.01 5.11
CA PHE A 61 -20.82 8.47 6.22
C PHE A 61 -19.93 9.66 5.84
N LEU A 62 -19.25 9.60 4.69
CA LEU A 62 -18.41 10.72 4.22
C LEU A 62 -19.26 11.92 3.81
N HIS A 63 -20.42 11.67 3.20
CA HIS A 63 -21.38 12.69 2.79
C HIS A 63 -21.91 13.44 4.03
N ASP A 64 -22.22 12.75 5.12
CA ASP A 64 -22.65 13.35 6.38
C ASP A 64 -21.52 14.10 7.09
N ALA A 65 -20.29 13.56 7.07
CA ALA A 65 -19.12 14.22 7.64
C ALA A 65 -18.83 15.57 6.97
N ARG A 66 -19.03 15.69 5.64
CA ARG A 66 -18.85 16.98 4.94
C ARG A 66 -19.91 18.00 5.36
N HIS A 67 -21.15 17.56 5.57
CA HIS A 67 -22.24 18.40 6.06
C HIS A 67 -21.98 18.86 7.49
N LEU A 68 -21.48 17.97 8.35
CA LEU A 68 -21.04 18.30 9.70
C LEU A 68 -19.94 19.37 9.71
N LEU A 69 -19.03 19.33 8.74
CA LEU A 69 -17.98 20.32 8.55
C LEU A 69 -18.45 21.59 7.82
N GLY A 70 -19.74 21.70 7.47
CA GLY A 70 -20.35 22.88 6.86
C GLY A 70 -20.10 23.02 5.36
N PHE A 71 -19.56 22.00 4.69
CA PHE A 71 -19.40 22.02 3.24
C PHE A 71 -20.74 21.78 2.54
N PRO A 72 -21.16 22.65 1.59
CA PRO A 72 -22.43 22.50 0.88
C PRO A 72 -22.42 21.29 -0.06
N CYS A 73 -23.60 20.67 -0.21
CA CYS A 73 -23.90 19.71 -1.28
C CYS A 73 -24.48 20.39 -2.52
N HIS A 74 -24.37 19.75 -3.68
CA HIS A 74 -25.07 20.18 -4.89
C HIS A 74 -26.58 19.93 -4.75
#